data_AF-A0A930RX13-F1
#
_entry.id   AF-A0A930RX13-F1
#
_cell.length_a   1.000
_cell.length_b   1.000
_cell.length_c   1.000
_cell.angle_alpha   90.00
_cell.angle_beta   90.00
_cell.angle_gamma   90.00
#
_symmetry.space_group_name_H-M   'P 1'
#
loop_
_entity.id
_entity.type
_entity.pdbx_description
1 polymer ?
#
loop_
_entity_poly.entity_id
_entity_poly.type
_entity_poly.pdbx_seq_one_letter_code
_entity_poly.pdbx_strand_id
1 'polypeptide(L)'
;MQANISKTPREVVSELDQFIVGQHDAKRALAVALRNRYRRLLLDEEMKKEVTPKNLLMIGPTGVGKTELARRLAKLVDAPFAKVEATKFTEVGYVGRDVESMVRDLVENAIQIVTKLKQEEVKPHAFDKAVKK
;
A
#
# COMPACT_ATOMS: atom_id res chain seq x y z
N MET A 1 -9.18 12.38 -3.96
CA MET A 1 -8.30 11.47 -3.20
C MET A 1 -7.01 12.19 -2.81
N GLN A 2 -7.03 13.05 -1.79
CA GLN A 2 -5.81 13.70 -1.31
C GLN A 2 -5.18 12.88 -0.16
N ALA A 3 -4.27 11.98 -0.58
CA ALA A 3 -2.95 11.75 0.02
C ALA A 3 -2.77 11.74 1.55
N ASN A 4 -3.18 10.66 2.23
CA ASN A 4 -2.60 10.27 3.52
C ASN A 4 -1.07 10.01 3.43
N ILE A 5 -0.53 9.88 2.22
CA ILE A 5 0.92 9.78 1.96
C ILE A 5 1.71 11.07 2.29
N SER A 6 1.03 12.20 2.50
CA SER A 6 1.65 13.49 2.83
C SER A 6 2.06 13.64 4.30
N LYS A 7 1.69 12.68 5.16
CA LYS A 7 2.09 12.65 6.59
C LYS A 7 3.61 12.81 6.74
N THR A 8 4.02 13.50 7.80
CA THR A 8 5.42 13.58 8.21
C THR A 8 5.90 12.22 8.73
N PRO A 9 7.20 11.93 8.71
CA PRO A 9 7.70 10.68 9.25
C PRO A 9 7.31 10.42 10.71
N ARG A 10 7.19 11.48 11.53
CA ARG A 10 6.76 11.35 12.94
C ARG A 10 5.31 10.92 13.05
N GLU A 11 4.41 11.48 12.25
CA GLU A 11 3.00 11.09 12.24
C GLU A 11 2.81 9.65 11.74
N VAL A 12 3.58 9.23 10.73
CA VAL A 12 3.54 7.84 10.24
C VAL A 12 4.00 6.88 11.34
N VAL A 13 5.08 7.20 12.06
CA VAL A 13 5.55 6.38 13.20
C VAL A 13 4.48 6.30 14.28
N SER A 14 3.88 7.44 14.66
CA SER A 14 2.83 7.50 15.68
C SER A 14 1.59 6.68 15.32
N GLU A 15 1.21 6.63 14.04
CA GLU A 15 0.10 5.79 13.58
C GLU A 15 0.46 4.30 13.67
N LEU A 16 1.69 3.94 13.29
CA LEU A 16 2.18 2.56 13.37
C LEU A 16 2.34 2.09 14.82
N ASP A 17 2.68 3.00 15.75
CA ASP A 17 2.80 2.73 17.19
C ASP A 17 1.48 2.23 17.80
N GLN A 18 0.31 2.62 17.26
CA GLN A 18 -1.00 2.17 17.75
C GLN A 18 -1.23 0.66 17.56
N PHE A 19 -0.54 0.04 16.60
CA PHE A 19 -0.75 -1.36 16.22
C PHE A 19 0.49 -2.23 16.43
N ILE A 20 1.68 -1.64 16.49
CA ILE A 20 2.95 -2.36 16.43
C ILE A 20 3.85 -1.89 17.56
N VAL A 21 3.98 -2.73 18.58
CA VAL A 21 4.83 -2.48 19.75
C VAL A 21 6.30 -2.75 19.41
N GLY A 22 7.21 -1.87 19.88
CA GLY A 22 8.66 -2.00 19.62
C GLY A 22 9.03 -1.67 18.16
N GLN A 23 10.05 -2.31 17.59
CA GLN A 23 10.42 -2.16 16.15
C GLN A 23 10.66 -0.69 15.69
N HIS A 24 11.24 0.15 16.55
CA HIS A 24 11.38 1.58 16.30
C HIS A 24 12.16 1.91 15.02
N ASP A 25 13.25 1.18 14.76
CA ASP A 25 14.08 1.42 13.57
C ASP A 25 13.35 1.07 12.27
N ALA A 26 12.61 -0.05 12.27
CA ALA A 26 11.80 -0.45 11.12
C ALA A 26 10.69 0.58 10.83
N LYS A 27 9.98 1.05 11.86
CA LYS A 27 8.95 2.09 11.72
C LYS A 27 9.54 3.40 11.18
N ARG A 28 10.69 3.83 11.70
CA ARG A 28 11.38 5.03 11.21
C ARG A 28 11.82 4.89 9.76
N ALA A 29 12.40 3.76 9.38
CA ALA A 29 12.84 3.50 8.01
C ALA A 29 11.66 3.51 7.03
N LEU A 30 10.55 2.85 7.38
CA LEU A 30 9.32 2.84 6.60
C LEU A 30 8.73 4.25 6.42
N ALA A 31 8.68 5.03 7.51
CA ALA A 31 8.16 6.40 7.49
C ALA A 31 9.00 7.33 6.60
N VAL A 32 10.33 7.22 6.64
CA VAL A 32 11.23 7.97 5.76
C VAL A 32 11.08 7.54 4.31
N ALA A 33 11.02 6.23 4.04
CA ALA A 33 10.82 5.73 2.68
C ALA A 33 9.50 6.21 2.07
N LEU A 34 8.42 6.21 2.86
CA LEU A 34 7.13 6.74 2.43
C LEU A 34 7.21 8.23 2.11
N ARG A 35 7.84 9.02 2.98
CA ARG A 35 8.03 10.46 2.76
C ARG A 35 8.86 10.76 1.52
N ASN A 36 9.91 9.98 1.29
CA ASN A 36 10.73 10.11 0.09
C ASN A 36 9.93 9.76 -1.17
N ARG A 37 9.08 8.74 -1.12
CA ARG A 37 8.18 8.39 -2.23
C ARG A 37 7.20 9.52 -2.52
N TYR A 38 6.61 10.14 -1.49
CA TYR A 38 5.76 11.32 -1.67
C TYR A 38 6.52 12.49 -2.30
N ARG A 39 7.71 12.82 -1.78
CA ARG A 39 8.55 13.89 -2.34
C ARG A 39 8.89 13.65 -3.81
N ARG A 40 9.22 12.42 -4.18
CA ARG A 40 9.47 12.04 -5.58
C ARG A 40 8.27 12.30 -6.49
N LEU A 41 7.04 12.13 -6.00
CA LEU A 41 5.83 12.41 -6.79
C LEU A 41 5.66 13.91 -7.12
N LEU A 42 6.24 14.78 -6.29
CA LEU A 42 6.19 16.24 -6.46
C LEU A 42 7.30 16.79 -7.35
N LEU A 43 8.29 15.98 -7.72
CA LEU A 43 9.35 16.37 -8.65
C LEU A 43 8.79 16.54 -10.06
N ASP A 44 9.49 17.32 -10.87
CA ASP A 44 9.29 17.41 -12.31
C ASP A 44 9.71 16.11 -13.01
N GLU A 45 9.22 15.89 -14.24
CA GLU A 45 9.39 14.62 -14.95
C GLU A 45 10.85 14.32 -15.33
N GLU A 46 11.69 15.34 -15.55
CA GLU A 46 13.11 15.14 -15.81
C GLU A 46 13.81 14.66 -14.54
N MET A 47 13.64 15.36 -13.42
CA MET A 47 14.26 14.97 -12.15
C MET A 47 13.72 13.63 -11.60
N LYS A 48 12.46 13.28 -11.86
CA LYS A 48 11.88 11.98 -11.47
C LYS A 48 12.59 10.77 -12.07
N LYS A 49 13.19 10.92 -13.27
CA LYS A 49 13.95 9.86 -13.94
C LYS A 49 15.29 9.60 -13.24
N GLU A 50 15.92 10.66 -12.75
CA GLU A 50 17.19 10.60 -12.00
C GLU A 50 17.02 10.05 -10.58
N VAL A 51 15.83 10.17 -9.99
CA VAL A 51 15.55 9.69 -8.63
C VAL A 51 14.90 8.31 -8.66
N THR A 52 15.70 7.26 -8.45
CA THR A 52 15.20 5.87 -8.37
C THR A 52 14.40 5.63 -7.09
N PRO A 53 13.21 4.97 -7.16
CA PRO A 53 12.47 4.59 -5.97
C PRO A 53 13.23 3.54 -5.14
N LYS A 54 13.24 3.69 -3.81
CA LYS A 54 13.90 2.75 -2.91
C LYS A 54 12.93 1.64 -2.50
N ASN A 55 13.34 0.40 -2.74
CA ASN A 55 12.66 -0.79 -2.21
C ASN A 55 13.08 -1.04 -0.76
N LEU A 56 12.24 -1.78 -0.02
CA LEU A 56 12.43 -2.06 1.40
C LEU A 56 12.64 -3.55 1.62
N LEU A 57 13.72 -3.91 2.32
CA LEU A 57 13.98 -5.25 2.80
C LEU A 57 13.87 -5.27 4.32
N MET A 58 12.97 -6.09 4.86
CA MET A 58 12.78 -6.25 6.30
C MET A 58 13.37 -7.58 6.77
N ILE A 59 14.40 -7.52 7.60
CA ILE A 59 15.08 -8.69 8.16
C ILE A 59 14.71 -8.83 9.64
N GLY A 60 14.46 -10.06 10.10
CA GLY A 60 14.18 -10.36 11.50
C GLY A 60 13.55 -11.74 11.69
N PRO A 61 13.39 -12.23 12.93
CA PRO A 61 12.82 -13.55 13.21
C PRO A 61 11.33 -13.62 12.85
N THR A 62 10.78 -14.83 12.79
CA THR A 62 9.33 -15.03 12.54
C THR A 62 8.50 -14.43 13.67
N GLY A 63 7.26 -14.01 13.37
CA GLY A 63 6.33 -13.49 14.38
C GLY A 63 6.55 -12.05 14.87
N VAL A 64 7.66 -11.39 14.56
CA VAL A 64 7.96 -10.02 15.08
C VAL A 64 7.17 -8.86 14.43
N GLY A 65 6.19 -9.16 13.58
CA GLY A 65 5.32 -8.14 12.98
C GLY A 65 5.77 -7.56 11.63
N LYS A 66 6.76 -8.15 10.93
CA LYS A 66 7.20 -7.71 9.59
C LYS A 66 6.04 -7.58 8.58
N THR A 67 5.18 -8.61 8.52
CA THR A 67 4.02 -8.62 7.62
C THR A 67 2.96 -7.59 8.03
N GLU A 68 2.78 -7.38 9.34
CA GLU A 68 1.80 -6.43 9.87
C GLU A 68 2.26 -4.98 9.61
N LEU A 69 3.56 -4.69 9.73
CA LEU A 69 4.16 -3.41 9.32
C LEU A 69 3.79 -3.05 7.87
N ALA A 70 4.01 -3.98 6.93
CA ALA A 70 3.69 -3.75 5.52
C ALA A 70 2.18 -3.54 5.30
N ARG A 71 1.34 -4.37 5.93
CA ARG A 71 -0.12 -4.29 5.84
C ARG A 71 -0.66 -2.96 6.39
N ARG A 72 -0.17 -2.53 7.56
CA ARG A 72 -0.59 -1.26 8.20
C ARG A 72 -0.12 -0.06 7.40
N LEU A 73 1.09 -0.09 6.88
CA LEU A 73 1.59 0.97 6.01
C LEU A 73 0.72 1.12 4.76
N ALA A 74 0.32 0.03 4.11
CA ALA A 74 -0.54 0.09 2.94
C ALA A 74 -1.93 0.67 3.25
N LYS A 75 -2.53 0.25 4.38
CA LYS A 75 -3.80 0.83 4.87
C LYS A 75 -3.67 2.33 5.17
N LEU A 76 -2.57 2.74 5.80
CA LEU A 76 -2.33 4.14 6.18
C LEU A 76 -2.36 5.06 4.97
N VAL A 77 -1.89 4.61 3.81
CA VAL A 77 -1.87 5.41 2.57
C VAL A 77 -2.97 5.04 1.58
N ASP A 78 -3.95 4.24 2.00
CA ASP A 78 -5.05 3.74 1.16
C ASP A 78 -4.56 3.08 -0.14
N ALA A 79 -3.43 2.37 -0.07
CA ALA A 79 -2.85 1.68 -1.21
C ALA A 79 -3.38 0.24 -1.34
N PRO A 80 -3.56 -0.28 -2.58
CA PRO A 80 -3.78 -1.70 -2.79
C PRO A 80 -2.59 -2.50 -2.24
N PHE A 81 -2.87 -3.67 -1.67
CA PHE A 81 -1.89 -4.53 -1.02
C PHE A 81 -2.06 -5.97 -1.45
N ALA A 82 -0.98 -6.65 -1.82
CA ALA A 82 -0.97 -8.07 -2.15
C ALA A 82 0.06 -8.79 -1.26
N LYS A 83 -0.39 -9.83 -0.54
CA LYS A 83 0.51 -10.72 0.20
C LYS A 83 0.89 -11.87 -0.73
N VAL A 84 2.18 -11.96 -1.04
CA VAL A 84 2.75 -13.01 -1.90
C VAL A 84 3.79 -13.83 -1.15
N GLU A 85 3.91 -15.10 -1.51
CA GLU A 85 4.93 -16.01 -0.97
C GLU A 85 5.81 -16.47 -2.12
N ALA A 86 7.09 -16.06 -2.12
CA ALA A 86 8.01 -16.24 -3.23
C ALA A 86 8.21 -17.71 -3.64
N THR A 87 8.17 -18.64 -2.69
CA THR A 87 8.36 -20.08 -2.95
C THR A 87 7.25 -20.71 -3.81
N LYS A 88 6.13 -20.01 -4.03
CA LYS A 88 5.02 -20.45 -4.89
C LYS A 88 5.21 -20.08 -6.37
N PHE A 89 6.24 -19.31 -6.71
CA PHE A 89 6.47 -18.81 -8.06
C PHE A 89 7.62 -19.56 -8.75
N THR A 90 7.42 -19.88 -10.03
CA THR A 90 8.45 -20.48 -10.89
C THR A 90 8.51 -19.71 -12.22
N GLU A 91 9.68 -19.69 -12.86
CA GLU A 91 9.95 -18.86 -14.04
C GLU A 91 9.04 -19.15 -15.25
N VAL A 92 8.59 -20.40 -15.42
CA VAL A 92 7.87 -20.85 -16.62
C VAL A 92 6.38 -21.10 -16.36
N GLY A 93 5.90 -20.98 -15.11
CA GLY A 93 4.47 -21.14 -14.78
C GLY A 93 3.84 -22.52 -15.06
N TYR A 94 4.61 -23.51 -15.54
CA TYR A 94 4.06 -24.81 -15.97
C TYR A 94 3.51 -25.66 -14.81
N VAL A 95 4.03 -25.46 -13.59
CA VAL A 95 3.64 -26.21 -12.38
C VAL A 95 3.44 -25.28 -11.15
N GLY A 96 3.59 -23.96 -11.31
CA GLY A 96 3.56 -22.97 -10.23
C GLY A 96 2.81 -21.69 -10.62
N ARG A 97 2.62 -20.75 -9.69
CA ARG A 97 2.03 -19.44 -10.03
C ARG A 97 3.04 -18.62 -10.83
N ASP A 98 2.54 -17.95 -11.85
CA ASP A 98 3.29 -16.99 -12.67
C ASP A 98 3.48 -15.66 -11.92
N VAL A 99 4.64 -15.02 -12.09
CA VAL A 99 4.97 -13.69 -11.54
C VAL A 99 3.93 -12.64 -11.94
N GLU A 100 3.38 -12.72 -13.16
CA GLU A 100 2.33 -11.80 -13.61
C GLU A 100 1.07 -11.88 -12.73
N SER A 101 0.79 -13.04 -12.13
CA SER A 101 -0.37 -13.20 -11.25
C SER A 101 -0.27 -12.30 -10.01
N MET A 102 0.94 -11.93 -9.56
CA MET A 102 1.11 -10.96 -8.46
C MET A 102 0.60 -9.57 -8.84
N VAL A 103 0.84 -9.16 -10.09
CA VAL A 103 0.38 -7.88 -10.62
C VAL A 103 -1.13 -7.91 -10.79
N ARG A 104 -1.69 -9.01 -11.32
CA ARG A 104 -3.14 -9.21 -11.44
C ARG A 104 -3.84 -9.12 -10.08
N ASP A 105 -3.35 -9.85 -9.08
CA ASP A 105 -3.88 -9.80 -7.71
C ASP A 105 -3.87 -8.37 -7.13
N LEU A 106 -2.79 -7.60 -7.38
CA LEU A 106 -2.68 -6.22 -6.90
C LEU A 106 -3.68 -5.29 -7.60
N VAL A 107 -3.86 -5.44 -8.92
CA VAL A 107 -4.81 -4.65 -9.73
C VAL A 107 -6.25 -4.96 -9.32
N GLU A 108 -6.60 -6.24 -9.13
CA GLU A 108 -7.93 -6.64 -8.66
C GLU A 108 -8.26 -5.99 -7.31
N ASN A 109 -7.32 -5.98 -6.37
CA ASN A 109 -7.50 -5.31 -5.09
C ASN A 109 -7.71 -3.79 -5.25
N ALA A 110 -7.03 -3.15 -6.21
CA ALA A 110 -7.24 -1.73 -6.52
C ALA A 110 -8.63 -1.47 -7.11
N ILE A 111 -9.09 -2.32 -8.04
CA ILE A 111 -10.43 -2.23 -8.63
C ILE A 111 -11.50 -2.35 -7.55
N GLN A 112 -11.36 -3.28 -6.61
CA GLN A 112 -12.29 -3.43 -5.49
C GLN A 112 -12.36 -2.15 -4.64
N ILE A 113 -11.22 -1.55 -4.31
CA ILE A 113 -11.16 -0.28 -3.54
C ILE A 113 -11.91 0.82 -4.27
N VAL A 114 -11.62 1.04 -5.55
CA VAL A 114 -12.25 2.11 -6.35
C VAL A 114 -13.75 1.85 -6.53
N THR A 115 -14.13 0.60 -6.80
CA THR A 115 -15.54 0.21 -6.98
C THR A 115 -16.35 0.51 -5.73
N LYS A 116 -15.83 0.14 -4.56
CA LYS A 116 -16.49 0.43 -3.27
C LYS A 116 -16.63 1.93 -3.05
N LEU A 117 -15.58 2.72 -3.30
CA LEU A 117 -15.64 4.17 -3.17
C LEU A 117 -16.70 4.79 -4.10
N LYS A 118 -16.76 4.36 -5.36
CA LYS A 118 -17.77 4.84 -6.32
C LYS A 118 -19.19 4.43 -5.95
N GLN A 119 -19.38 3.24 -5.40
CA GLN A 119 -20.68 2.82 -4.88
C GLN A 119 -21.14 3.72 -3.74
N GLU A 120 -20.27 4.02 -2.78
CA GLU A 120 -20.61 4.95 -1.67
C GLU A 120 -20.94 6.36 -2.18
N GLU A 121 -20.21 6.88 -3.18
CA GLU A 121 -20.50 8.20 -3.78
C GLU A 121 -21.91 8.27 -4.41
N VAL A 122 -22.36 7.19 -5.04
CA VAL A 122 -23.65 7.16 -5.78
C VAL A 122 -24.83 6.76 -4.90
N LYS A 123 -24.60 6.10 -3.75
CA LYS A 123 -25.65 5.61 -2.84
C LYS A 123 -26.72 6.66 -2.48
N PRO A 124 -26.41 7.91 -2.09
CA PRO A 124 -27.44 8.90 -1.75
C PRO A 124 -28.38 9.19 -2.92
N HIS A 125 -27.81 9.37 -4.12
CA HIS A 125 -28.58 9.63 -5.34
C HIS A 125 -29.44 8.42 -5.75
N ALA A 126 -28.92 7.21 -5.57
CA ALA A 126 -29.66 5.98 -5.82
C ALA A 126 -30.82 5.81 -4.83
N PHE A 127 -30.59 6.12 -3.55
CA PHE A 127 -31.62 6.08 -2.50
C PHE A 127 -32.74 7.07 -2.77
N ASP A 128 -32.42 8.33 -3.07
CA ASP A 128 -33.42 9.36 -3.39
C ASP A 128 -34.30 8.96 -4.59
N LYS A 129 -33.70 8.35 -5.62
CA LYS A 129 -34.44 7.84 -6.79
C LYS A 129 -35.31 6.63 -6.47
N ALA A 130 -34.92 5.79 -5.52
CA ALA A 130 -35.67 4.61 -5.11
C ALA A 130 -36.86 4.98 -4.22
N VAL A 131 -36.71 5.99 -3.35
CA VAL A 131 -37.77 6.47 -2.42
C VAL A 131 -38.76 7.42 -3.09
N LYS A 132 -38.36 8.19 -4.11
CA LYS A 132 -39.26 9.08 -4.88
C LYS A 132 -40.08 8.36 -5.96
N LYS A 133 -40.14 7.03 -5.92
CA LYS A 133 -41.03 6.20 -6.75
C LYS A 133 -42.21 5.75 -5.90
#